data_AF-A0A0U5E5E6-F1
#
_entry.id   AF-A0A0U5E5E6-F1
#
_cell.length_a   1.000
_cell.length_b   1.000
_cell.length_c   1.000
_cell.angle_alpha   90.00
_cell.angle_beta   90.00
_cell.angle_gamma   90.00
#
_symmetry.space_group_name_H-M   'P 1'
#
loop_
_entity.id
_entity.type
_entity.pdbx_description
1 polymer ?
#
loop_
_entity_poly.entity_id
_entity_poly.type
_entity_poly.pdbx_seq_one_letter_code
_entity_poly.pdbx_strand_id
1 'polypeptide(L)'
;MWDFVRTHLKYLPVTKQQGALLLFIPDRDPRILFDQMIAFYVRKGYPVPISSQEFQVGLSQRFIERDGMYFLPDQVAEYDRKKMTSGAPQQLSMFVSDEASAIQWLRQLIKEKPQTFSDINPQFMQQLGGWSKNEAQLDLRELLNQNFLCYDGKGPVPEQIHAYLSTNWKELRNLPKDDPALVSKARDRWYVPDPNKAGDLEKLREKALLKEFEEYKEVKKKLKVFRLEAVRAGFKKAWQERDYAVIVAVADKIPNNVLEEDPKLLMWYDQAVTRMGDGNEGRLS
;
A
#
# COMPACT_ATOMS: atom_id res chain seq x y z
N MET A 1 18.27 2.77 10.19
CA MET A 1 17.10 2.28 9.42
C MET A 1 16.57 0.95 9.94
N TRP A 2 17.29 -0.18 9.78
CA TRP A 2 16.79 -1.49 10.21
C TRP A 2 16.61 -1.62 11.73
N ASP A 3 17.41 -0.89 12.51
CA ASP A 3 17.20 -0.80 13.97
C ASP A 3 15.87 -0.13 14.30
N PHE A 4 15.46 0.89 13.53
CA PHE A 4 14.15 1.51 13.67
C PHE A 4 13.05 0.48 13.37
N VAL A 5 13.13 -0.25 12.25
CA VAL A 5 12.11 -1.27 11.88
C VAL A 5 12.03 -2.36 12.95
N ARG A 6 13.18 -2.87 13.43
CA ARG A 6 13.23 -3.88 14.49
C ARG A 6 12.59 -3.36 15.78
N THR A 7 12.92 -2.13 16.15
CA THR A 7 12.39 -1.47 17.36
C THR A 7 10.89 -1.24 17.22
N HIS A 8 10.43 -0.76 16.07
CA HIS A 8 9.03 -0.55 15.77
C HIS A 8 8.24 -1.86 15.85
N LEU A 9 8.70 -2.93 15.18
CA LEU A 9 8.09 -4.26 15.25
C LEU A 9 8.02 -4.83 16.67
N LYS A 10 8.97 -4.46 17.55
CA LYS A 10 8.96 -4.86 18.96
C LYS A 10 7.82 -4.22 19.75
N TYR A 11 7.43 -2.99 19.42
CA TYR A 11 6.32 -2.29 20.07
C TYR A 11 4.95 -2.67 19.50
N LEU A 12 4.89 -3.23 18.29
CA LEU A 12 3.64 -3.67 17.71
C LEU A 12 3.12 -4.95 18.38
N PRO A 13 1.79 -5.07 18.61
CA PRO A 13 1.21 -6.31 19.10
C PRO A 13 1.53 -7.46 18.16
N VAL A 14 1.82 -8.66 18.70
CA VAL A 14 2.10 -9.86 17.89
C VAL A 14 0.80 -10.44 17.31
N THR A 15 -0.29 -10.37 18.07
CA THR A 15 -1.61 -10.86 17.66
C THR A 15 -2.69 -9.87 18.07
N LYS A 16 -3.73 -9.73 17.24
CA LYS A 16 -4.96 -8.99 17.55
C LYS A 16 -6.12 -9.94 17.32
N GLN A 17 -7.01 -10.08 18.29
CA GLN A 17 -8.15 -11.00 18.21
C GLN A 17 -9.46 -10.24 18.36
N GLN A 18 -10.47 -10.68 17.61
CA GLN A 18 -11.85 -10.27 17.78
C GLN A 18 -12.71 -11.54 17.82
N GLY A 19 -13.14 -11.92 19.03
CA GLY A 19 -13.74 -13.23 19.28
C GLY A 19 -12.74 -14.36 18.98
N ALA A 20 -13.15 -15.33 18.16
CA ALA A 20 -12.31 -16.44 17.73
C ALA A 20 -11.36 -16.11 16.55
N LEU A 21 -11.53 -14.94 15.92
CA LEU A 21 -10.79 -14.58 14.71
C LEU A 21 -9.50 -13.82 15.03
N LEU A 22 -8.40 -14.23 14.41
CA LEU A 22 -7.18 -13.43 14.34
C LEU A 22 -7.35 -12.35 13.26
N LEU A 23 -7.15 -11.10 13.67
CA LEU A 23 -7.20 -9.95 12.79
C LEU A 23 -5.82 -9.63 12.23
N PHE A 24 -5.82 -9.13 10.99
CA PHE A 24 -4.66 -8.50 10.40
C PHE A 24 -4.26 -7.25 11.21
N ILE A 25 -2.96 -6.99 11.32
CA ILE A 25 -2.41 -5.81 12.02
C ILE A 25 -1.82 -4.87 10.96
N PRO A 26 -2.55 -3.80 10.57
CA PRO A 26 -2.11 -2.86 9.53
C PRO A 26 -0.67 -2.35 9.70
N ASP A 27 -0.26 -2.08 10.94
CA ASP A 27 1.07 -1.56 11.25
C ASP A 27 2.22 -2.54 10.94
N ARG A 28 1.93 -3.83 10.76
CA ARG A 28 2.91 -4.85 10.36
C ARG A 28 2.99 -5.05 8.84
N ASP A 29 2.17 -4.33 8.07
CA ASP A 29 2.21 -4.34 6.61
C ASP A 29 3.49 -3.68 6.09
N PRO A 30 4.16 -4.23 5.05
CA PRO A 30 5.41 -3.68 4.50
C PRO A 30 5.32 -2.21 4.12
N ARG A 31 4.18 -1.76 3.59
CA ARG A 31 3.99 -0.39 3.15
C ARG A 31 3.89 0.54 4.35
N ILE A 32 3.10 0.15 5.35
CA ILE A 32 2.95 0.92 6.58
C ILE A 32 4.27 0.97 7.34
N LEU A 33 5.04 -0.13 7.40
CA LEU A 33 6.38 -0.14 7.99
C LEU A 33 7.34 0.82 7.26
N PHE A 34 7.27 0.88 5.93
CA PHE A 34 8.06 1.82 5.13
C PHE A 34 7.65 3.27 5.42
N ASP A 35 6.34 3.53 5.50
CA ASP A 35 5.80 4.85 5.81
C ASP A 35 6.24 5.35 7.19
N GLN A 36 6.21 4.49 8.20
CA GLN A 36 6.69 4.81 9.55
C GLN A 36 8.19 5.13 9.55
N MET A 37 8.96 4.41 8.74
CA MET A 37 10.39 4.71 8.55
C MET A 37 10.58 6.08 7.90
N ILE A 38 9.84 6.41 6.84
CA ILE A 38 9.90 7.74 6.21
C ILE A 38 9.58 8.83 7.24
N ALA A 39 8.48 8.68 7.97
CA ALA A 39 8.05 9.64 8.99
C ALA A 39 9.14 9.88 10.04
N PHE A 40 9.81 8.82 10.51
CA PHE A 40 10.93 8.93 11.45
C PHE A 40 12.10 9.74 10.87
N TYR A 41 12.51 9.45 9.63
CA TYR A 41 13.64 10.14 8.99
C TYR A 41 13.33 11.62 8.73
N VAL A 42 12.12 11.92 8.24
CA VAL A 42 11.64 13.29 7.99
C VAL A 42 11.64 14.11 9.27
N ARG A 43 11.07 13.58 10.38
CA ARG A 43 11.05 14.27 11.68
C ARG A 43 12.44 14.54 12.25
N LYS A 44 13.42 13.70 11.92
CA LYS A 44 14.82 13.89 12.32
C LYS A 44 15.62 14.77 11.35
N GLY A 45 15.00 15.25 10.27
CA GLY A 45 15.66 16.05 9.24
C GLY A 45 16.65 15.26 8.38
N TYR A 46 16.57 13.92 8.39
CA TYR A 46 17.42 13.05 7.59
C TYR A 46 16.78 12.74 6.23
N PRO A 47 17.59 12.59 5.16
CA PRO A 47 17.07 12.12 3.87
C PRO A 47 16.60 10.66 3.97
N VAL A 48 15.55 10.31 3.23
CA VAL A 48 15.07 8.92 3.15
C VAL A 48 16.14 8.07 2.48
N PRO A 49 16.66 7.01 3.14
CA PRO A 49 17.90 6.35 2.73
C PRO A 49 17.73 5.37 1.56
N ILE A 50 16.53 4.84 1.33
CA ILE A 50 16.26 3.82 0.30
C ILE A 50 14.85 3.98 -0.30
N SER A 51 14.66 3.43 -1.50
CA SER A 51 13.35 3.32 -2.16
C SER A 51 12.43 2.28 -1.50
N SER A 52 11.13 2.28 -1.83
CA SER A 52 10.19 1.26 -1.32
C SER A 52 10.57 -0.15 -1.77
N GLN A 53 11.05 -0.30 -3.01
CA GLN A 53 11.50 -1.58 -3.55
C GLN A 53 12.68 -2.16 -2.75
N GLU A 54 13.72 -1.35 -2.55
CA GLU A 54 14.89 -1.74 -1.75
C GLU A 54 14.50 -2.04 -0.29
N PHE A 55 13.53 -1.29 0.24
CA PHE A 55 13.00 -1.53 1.58
C PHE A 55 12.29 -2.88 1.66
N GLN A 56 11.40 -3.21 0.73
CA GLN A 56 10.66 -4.47 0.73
C GLN A 56 11.59 -5.67 0.57
N VAL A 57 12.58 -5.59 -0.33
CA VAL A 57 13.61 -6.62 -0.48
C VAL A 57 14.44 -6.77 0.81
N GLY A 58 14.85 -5.65 1.40
CA GLY A 58 15.61 -5.66 2.64
C GLY A 58 14.80 -6.19 3.84
N LEU A 59 13.49 -5.94 3.86
CA LEU A 59 12.54 -6.39 4.86
C LEU A 59 12.36 -7.91 4.78
N SER A 60 12.14 -8.46 3.58
CA SER A 60 11.99 -9.91 3.35
C SER A 60 13.24 -10.72 3.67
N GLN A 61 14.43 -10.11 3.59
CA GLN A 61 15.69 -10.76 3.94
C GLN A 61 15.96 -10.79 5.45
N ARG A 62 15.38 -9.85 6.22
CA ARG A 62 15.75 -9.62 7.63
C ARG A 62 14.67 -10.03 8.63
N PHE A 63 13.42 -10.06 8.19
CA PHE A 63 12.25 -10.32 9.01
C PHE A 63 11.41 -11.42 8.38
N ILE A 64 10.62 -12.11 9.21
CA ILE A 64 9.84 -13.25 8.76
C ILE A 64 8.44 -12.78 8.37
N GLU A 65 8.02 -13.12 7.16
CA GLU A 65 6.68 -12.83 6.67
C GLU A 65 5.68 -13.93 7.07
N ARG A 66 4.52 -13.53 7.62
CA ARG A 66 3.37 -14.39 7.87
C ARG A 66 2.09 -13.66 7.49
N ASP A 67 1.28 -14.26 6.63
CA ASP A 67 -0.01 -13.71 6.18
C ASP A 67 0.09 -12.26 5.66
N GLY A 68 1.21 -11.91 5.02
CA GLY A 68 1.47 -10.55 4.51
C GLY A 68 1.95 -9.54 5.55
N MET A 69 2.12 -9.94 6.81
CA MET A 69 2.71 -9.13 7.89
C MET A 69 4.15 -9.56 8.18
N TYR A 70 4.95 -8.65 8.72
CA TYR A 70 6.33 -8.94 9.14
C TYR A 70 6.49 -9.05 10.64
N PHE A 71 7.33 -10.00 11.06
CA PHE A 71 7.56 -10.37 12.44
C PHE A 71 9.05 -10.51 12.74
N LEU A 72 9.42 -10.23 13.99
CA LEU A 72 10.72 -10.62 14.52
C LEU A 72 10.75 -12.15 14.73
N PRO A 73 11.93 -12.80 14.63
CA PRO A 73 12.04 -14.25 14.79
C PRO A 73 11.42 -14.82 16.07
N ASP A 74 11.54 -14.10 17.17
CA ASP A 74 10.97 -14.42 18.48
C ASP A 74 9.43 -14.29 18.52
N GLN A 75 8.84 -13.44 17.68
CA GLN A 75 7.39 -13.22 17.60
C GLN A 75 6.67 -14.30 16.78
N VAL A 76 7.37 -14.96 15.86
CA VAL A 76 6.75 -15.92 14.92
C VAL A 76 6.14 -17.11 15.64
N ALA A 77 6.85 -17.67 16.62
CA ALA A 77 6.35 -18.84 17.36
C ALA A 77 5.07 -18.53 18.13
N GLU A 78 4.92 -17.31 18.66
CA GLU A 78 3.70 -16.87 19.32
C GLU A 78 2.55 -16.71 18.31
N TYR A 79 2.81 -16.05 17.16
CA TYR A 79 1.83 -15.87 16.10
C TYR A 79 1.32 -17.22 15.56
N ASP A 80 2.24 -18.12 15.19
CA ASP A 80 1.91 -19.43 14.63
C ASP A 80 1.13 -20.29 15.64
N ARG A 81 1.48 -20.24 16.94
CA ARG A 81 0.74 -20.94 18.00
C ARG A 81 -0.70 -20.43 18.10
N LYS A 82 -0.91 -19.11 18.14
CA LYS A 82 -2.26 -18.54 18.22
C LYS A 82 -3.07 -18.82 16.96
N LYS A 83 -2.43 -18.86 15.79
CA LYS A 83 -3.06 -19.21 14.52
C LYS A 83 -3.60 -20.64 14.54
N MET A 84 -2.85 -21.59 15.07
CA MET A 84 -3.32 -22.97 15.23
C MET A 84 -4.51 -23.07 16.20
N THR A 85 -4.52 -22.30 17.28
CA THR A 85 -5.63 -22.33 18.27
C THR A 85 -6.90 -21.64 17.77
N SER A 86 -6.81 -20.69 16.83
CA SER A 86 -7.96 -19.86 16.43
C SER A 86 -8.87 -20.49 15.38
N GLY A 87 -8.50 -21.60 14.74
CA GLY A 87 -9.38 -22.55 14.04
C GLY A 87 -10.23 -22.04 12.86
N ALA A 88 -10.35 -20.73 12.67
CA ALA A 88 -11.21 -20.10 11.69
C ALA A 88 -10.36 -19.50 10.55
N PRO A 89 -10.82 -19.62 9.29
CA PRO A 89 -10.20 -18.90 8.19
C PRO A 89 -10.18 -17.41 8.52
N GLN A 90 -9.07 -16.73 8.22
CA GLN A 90 -8.98 -15.28 8.33
C GLN A 90 -10.12 -14.68 7.50
N GLN A 91 -11.19 -14.24 8.18
CA GLN A 91 -12.18 -13.41 7.51
C GLN A 91 -11.43 -12.13 7.13
N LEU A 92 -11.36 -11.85 5.84
CA LEU A 92 -10.83 -10.62 5.23
C LEU A 92 -11.68 -9.40 5.62
N SER A 93 -12.02 -9.22 6.91
CA SER A 93 -12.67 -8.02 7.42
C SER A 93 -11.63 -6.91 7.58
N MET A 94 -10.94 -6.60 6.48
CA MET A 94 -10.28 -5.31 6.37
C MET A 94 -11.37 -4.28 6.15
N PHE A 95 -11.43 -3.28 7.02
CA PHE A 95 -12.31 -2.15 6.80
C PHE A 95 -11.73 -1.34 5.63
N VAL A 96 -12.42 -1.35 4.49
CA VAL A 96 -12.01 -0.58 3.31
C VAL A 96 -12.70 0.78 3.38
N SER A 97 -11.91 1.81 3.69
CA SER A 97 -12.39 3.19 3.86
C SER A 97 -11.68 4.21 2.97
N ASP A 98 -10.53 3.84 2.42
CA ASP A 98 -9.68 4.67 1.57
C ASP A 98 -8.92 3.83 0.52
N GLU A 99 -8.15 4.48 -0.36
CA GLU A 99 -7.39 3.77 -1.39
C GLU A 99 -6.36 2.81 -0.81
N ALA A 100 -5.67 3.20 0.27
CA ALA A 100 -4.61 2.39 0.86
C ALA A 100 -5.15 1.04 1.37
N SER A 101 -6.26 1.08 2.11
CA SER A 101 -6.98 -0.10 2.60
C SER A 101 -7.61 -0.90 1.46
N ALA A 102 -8.12 -0.27 0.41
CA ALA A 102 -8.64 -0.94 -0.78
C ALA A 102 -7.55 -1.74 -1.52
N ILE A 103 -6.38 -1.14 -1.76
CA ILE A 103 -5.25 -1.84 -2.40
C ILE A 103 -4.74 -2.97 -1.52
N GLN A 104 -4.73 -2.78 -0.19
CA GLN A 104 -4.32 -3.82 0.74
C GLN A 104 -5.27 -5.03 0.67
N TRP A 105 -6.57 -4.78 0.70
CA TRP A 105 -7.59 -5.82 0.53
C TRP A 105 -7.43 -6.55 -0.82
N LEU A 106 -7.28 -5.80 -1.92
CA LEU A 106 -7.03 -6.37 -3.25
C LEU A 106 -5.76 -7.24 -3.26
N ARG A 107 -4.71 -6.80 -2.56
CA ARG A 107 -3.44 -7.54 -2.50
C ARG A 107 -3.62 -8.88 -1.80
N GLN A 108 -4.37 -8.93 -0.71
CA GLN A 108 -4.65 -10.20 -0.05
C GLN A 108 -5.50 -11.12 -0.94
N LEU A 109 -6.57 -10.58 -1.52
CA LEU A 109 -7.45 -11.32 -2.42
C LEU A 109 -6.71 -11.93 -3.62
N ILE A 110 -5.83 -11.15 -4.25
CA ILE A 110 -5.08 -11.55 -5.45
C ILE A 110 -3.88 -12.45 -5.11
N LYS A 111 -3.27 -12.26 -3.94
CA LYS A 111 -2.16 -13.10 -3.46
C LYS A 111 -2.62 -14.52 -3.15
N GLU A 112 -3.80 -14.66 -2.52
CA GLU A 112 -4.40 -15.97 -2.27
C GLU A 112 -4.79 -16.65 -3.59
N LYS A 113 -5.37 -15.87 -4.51
CA LYS A 113 -5.90 -16.37 -5.75
C LYS A 113 -5.73 -15.34 -6.87
N PRO A 114 -4.92 -15.62 -7.91
CA PRO A 114 -4.96 -14.84 -9.15
C PRO A 114 -6.31 -14.97 -9.86
N GLN A 115 -7.01 -13.84 -10.07
CA GLN A 115 -8.40 -13.84 -10.58
C GLN A 115 -8.62 -12.78 -11.66
N THR A 116 -9.70 -12.93 -12.42
CA THR A 116 -10.05 -12.00 -13.48
C THR A 116 -10.76 -10.76 -12.92
N PHE A 117 -10.85 -9.70 -13.72
CA PHE A 117 -11.62 -8.51 -13.34
C PHE A 117 -13.08 -8.84 -12.99
N SER A 118 -13.72 -9.74 -13.75
CA SER A 118 -15.10 -10.18 -13.51
C SER A 118 -15.28 -10.89 -12.17
N ASP A 119 -14.24 -11.57 -11.68
CA ASP A 119 -14.28 -12.24 -10.37
C ASP A 119 -14.08 -11.25 -9.23
N ILE A 120 -13.23 -10.24 -9.43
CA ILE A 120 -12.84 -9.26 -8.40
C ILE A 120 -13.94 -8.20 -8.23
N ASN A 121 -14.55 -7.74 -9.33
CA ASN A 121 -15.45 -6.58 -9.30
C ASN A 121 -16.65 -6.74 -8.35
N PRO A 122 -17.40 -7.86 -8.33
CA PRO A 122 -18.51 -8.01 -7.39
C PRO A 122 -18.07 -7.96 -5.93
N GLN A 123 -16.92 -8.56 -5.61
CA GLN A 123 -16.36 -8.57 -4.26
C GLN A 123 -15.88 -7.17 -3.84
N PHE A 124 -15.25 -6.44 -4.77
CA PHE A 124 -14.79 -5.08 -4.54
C PHE A 124 -15.96 -4.13 -4.23
N MET A 125 -17.05 -4.23 -5.00
CA MET A 125 -18.24 -3.40 -4.77
C MET A 125 -18.89 -3.67 -3.41
N GLN A 126 -18.78 -4.89 -2.87
CA GLN A 126 -19.27 -5.22 -1.52
C GLN A 126 -18.43 -4.56 -0.41
N GLN A 127 -17.15 -4.26 -0.66
CA GLN A 127 -16.27 -3.63 0.33
C GLN A 127 -16.46 -2.10 0.44
N LEU A 128 -17.07 -1.46 -0.57
CA LEU A 128 -17.22 0.01 -0.60
C LEU A 128 -18.28 0.57 0.38
N GLY A 129 -18.91 -0.27 1.20
CA GLY A 129 -19.92 0.17 2.18
C GLY A 129 -19.41 1.15 3.25
N GLY A 130 -18.10 1.18 3.50
CA GLY A 130 -17.44 2.07 4.46
C GLY A 130 -16.66 3.23 3.85
N TRP A 131 -16.88 3.55 2.57
CA TRP A 131 -16.08 4.54 1.83
C TRP A 131 -16.15 5.94 2.42
N SER A 132 -15.01 6.60 2.56
CA SER A 132 -14.95 7.98 3.07
C SER A 132 -15.67 8.95 2.12
N LYS A 133 -16.42 9.90 2.69
CA LYS A 133 -17.17 10.91 1.94
C LYS A 133 -16.28 11.90 1.20
N ASN A 134 -15.02 12.04 1.63
CA ASN A 134 -14.04 12.95 1.05
C ASN A 134 -13.09 12.27 0.07
N GLU A 135 -13.11 10.94 -0.01
CA GLU A 135 -12.24 10.16 -0.87
C GLU A 135 -12.85 10.01 -2.27
N ALA A 136 -12.04 10.27 -3.30
CA ALA A 136 -12.43 10.06 -4.68
C ALA A 136 -12.88 8.62 -4.92
N GLN A 137 -13.93 8.44 -5.72
CA GLN A 137 -14.41 7.10 -6.05
C GLN A 137 -13.30 6.36 -6.82
N LEU A 138 -12.97 5.14 -6.37
CA LEU A 138 -11.97 4.32 -7.05
C LEU A 138 -12.55 3.64 -8.28
N ASP A 139 -11.84 3.72 -9.40
CA ASP A 139 -12.00 2.77 -10.50
C ASP A 139 -11.16 1.53 -10.21
N LEU A 140 -11.81 0.38 -10.01
CA LEU A 140 -11.13 -0.90 -9.81
C LEU A 140 -10.14 -1.21 -10.93
N ARG A 141 -10.46 -0.87 -12.17
CA ARG A 141 -9.59 -1.12 -13.32
C ARG A 141 -8.31 -0.30 -13.20
N GLU A 142 -8.43 0.95 -12.79
CA GLU A 142 -7.29 1.83 -12.53
C GLU A 142 -6.44 1.31 -11.37
N LEU A 143 -7.06 0.94 -10.24
CA LEU A 143 -6.34 0.36 -9.10
C LEU A 143 -5.54 -0.87 -9.51
N LEU A 144 -6.17 -1.77 -10.27
CA LEU A 144 -5.54 -2.99 -10.73
C LEU A 144 -4.34 -2.69 -11.63
N ASN A 145 -4.52 -1.82 -12.63
CA ASN A 145 -3.45 -1.41 -13.54
C ASN A 145 -2.27 -0.72 -12.82
N GLN A 146 -2.54 0.04 -11.75
CA GLN A 146 -1.50 0.79 -11.03
C GLN A 146 -0.78 -0.05 -9.96
N ASN A 147 -1.35 -1.17 -9.51
CA ASN A 147 -0.82 -1.91 -8.35
C ASN A 147 -0.52 -3.38 -8.61
N PHE A 148 -1.02 -3.94 -9.71
CA PHE A 148 -0.97 -5.36 -10.01
C PHE A 148 -0.58 -5.59 -11.47
N LEU A 149 -0.20 -6.83 -11.80
CA LEU A 149 0.08 -7.24 -13.16
C LEU A 149 -1.07 -8.08 -13.69
N CYS A 150 -1.41 -7.90 -14.96
CA CYS A 150 -2.39 -8.73 -15.67
C CYS A 150 -1.65 -9.57 -16.71
N TYR A 151 -1.91 -10.87 -16.74
CA TYR A 151 -1.35 -11.72 -17.78
C TYR A 151 -2.18 -11.61 -19.06
N ASP A 152 -1.57 -11.09 -20.13
CA ASP A 152 -2.22 -10.79 -21.41
C ASP A 152 -2.32 -12.00 -22.35
N GLY A 153 -1.84 -13.17 -21.90
CA GLY A 153 -1.77 -14.38 -22.72
C GLY A 153 -0.55 -14.45 -23.63
N LYS A 154 0.41 -13.52 -23.52
CA LYS A 154 1.65 -13.54 -24.30
C LYS A 154 2.82 -14.01 -23.47
N GLY A 155 3.65 -14.85 -24.07
CA GLY A 155 4.83 -15.41 -23.42
C GLY A 155 4.47 -16.39 -22.29
N PRO A 156 5.45 -16.81 -21.49
CA PRO A 156 5.25 -17.83 -20.46
C PRO A 156 4.35 -17.33 -19.33
N VAL A 157 3.47 -18.21 -18.84
CA VAL A 157 2.60 -17.95 -17.69
C VAL A 157 3.46 -17.61 -16.46
N PRO A 158 3.17 -16.49 -15.76
CA PRO A 158 3.85 -16.12 -14.52
C PRO A 158 3.77 -17.22 -13.46
N GLU A 159 4.83 -17.37 -12.67
CA GLU A 159 4.94 -18.42 -11.64
C GLU A 159 3.76 -18.41 -10.66
N GLN A 160 3.29 -17.22 -10.27
CA GLN A 160 2.17 -17.05 -9.34
C GLN A 160 0.87 -17.63 -9.88
N ILE A 161 0.61 -17.43 -11.19
CA ILE A 161 -0.58 -17.97 -11.85
C ILE A 161 -0.40 -19.47 -12.08
N HIS A 162 0.78 -19.90 -12.52
CA HIS A 162 1.10 -21.31 -12.77
C HIS A 162 0.93 -22.16 -11.50
N ALA A 163 1.52 -21.74 -10.38
CA ALA A 163 1.44 -22.43 -9.10
C ALA A 163 -0.01 -22.55 -8.62
N TYR A 164 -0.80 -21.48 -8.76
CA TYR A 164 -2.22 -21.49 -8.42
C TYR A 164 -3.01 -22.46 -9.31
N LEU A 165 -2.82 -22.40 -10.63
CA LEU A 165 -3.56 -23.24 -11.57
C LEU A 165 -3.20 -24.73 -11.41
N SER A 166 -1.92 -25.05 -11.29
CA SER A 166 -1.43 -26.43 -11.11
C SER A 166 -1.95 -27.08 -9.82
N THR A 167 -2.09 -26.29 -8.76
CA THR A 167 -2.60 -26.80 -7.48
C THR A 167 -4.09 -27.16 -7.56
N ASN A 168 -4.88 -26.29 -8.21
CA ASN A 168 -6.34 -26.36 -8.17
C ASN A 168 -6.97 -27.17 -9.31
N TRP A 169 -6.30 -27.31 -10.47
CA TRP A 169 -6.81 -28.06 -11.62
C TRP A 169 -5.87 -29.23 -11.95
N LYS A 170 -6.40 -30.46 -11.91
CA LYS A 170 -5.60 -31.67 -12.11
C LYS A 170 -5.01 -31.74 -13.51
N GLU A 171 -5.78 -31.29 -14.49
CA GLU A 171 -5.43 -31.24 -15.90
C GLU A 171 -4.35 -30.19 -16.23
N LEU A 172 -4.06 -29.25 -15.32
CA LEU A 172 -3.05 -28.20 -15.52
C LEU A 172 -1.72 -28.50 -14.80
N ARG A 173 -1.60 -29.68 -14.15
CA ARG A 173 -0.41 -30.06 -13.40
C ARG A 173 0.77 -30.39 -14.30
N ASN A 174 1.96 -29.93 -13.89
CA ASN A 174 3.23 -30.20 -14.58
C ASN A 174 3.25 -29.76 -16.05
N LEU A 175 2.32 -28.89 -16.48
CA LEU A 175 2.33 -28.34 -17.82
C LEU A 175 3.46 -27.30 -17.95
N PRO A 176 4.13 -27.26 -19.12
CA PRO A 176 5.02 -26.15 -19.47
C PRO A 176 4.33 -24.79 -19.35
N LYS A 177 5.10 -23.74 -19.04
CA LYS A 177 4.56 -22.38 -18.85
C LYS A 177 3.95 -21.76 -20.11
N ASP A 178 4.29 -22.30 -21.26
CA ASP A 178 3.84 -21.91 -22.59
C ASP A 178 2.76 -22.85 -23.16
N ASP A 179 2.29 -23.83 -22.37
CA ASP A 179 1.25 -24.75 -22.82
C ASP A 179 -0.05 -23.99 -23.16
N PRO A 180 -0.67 -24.22 -24.34
CA PRO A 180 -1.86 -23.49 -24.78
C PRO A 180 -3.05 -23.58 -23.82
N ALA A 181 -3.27 -24.72 -23.17
CA ALA A 181 -4.37 -24.90 -22.23
C ALA A 181 -4.12 -24.09 -20.95
N LEU A 182 -2.87 -24.07 -20.47
CA LEU A 182 -2.46 -23.27 -19.33
C LEU A 182 -2.56 -21.77 -19.65
N VAL A 183 -2.02 -21.32 -20.79
CA VAL A 183 -2.07 -19.91 -21.24
C VAL A 183 -3.53 -19.44 -21.35
N SER A 184 -4.39 -20.25 -21.97
CA SER A 184 -5.81 -19.92 -22.12
C SER A 184 -6.53 -19.78 -20.77
N LYS A 185 -6.17 -20.58 -19.75
CA LYS A 185 -6.77 -20.50 -18.41
C LYS A 185 -6.18 -19.38 -17.55
N ALA A 186 -4.92 -19.03 -17.81
CA ALA A 186 -4.17 -17.99 -17.11
C ALA A 186 -4.53 -16.58 -17.57
N ARG A 187 -4.97 -16.42 -18.82
CA ARG A 187 -5.26 -15.12 -19.44
C ARG A 187 -6.22 -14.26 -18.61
N ASP A 188 -5.98 -12.95 -18.64
CA ASP A 188 -6.75 -11.90 -17.98
C ASP A 188 -6.79 -11.98 -16.44
N ARG A 189 -5.98 -12.87 -15.85
CA ARG A 189 -5.83 -12.95 -14.39
C ARG A 189 -4.83 -11.91 -13.89
N TRP A 190 -5.24 -11.23 -12.83
CA TRP A 190 -4.41 -10.34 -12.05
C TRP A 190 -3.58 -11.12 -11.04
N TYR A 191 -2.34 -10.70 -10.84
CA TYR A 191 -1.42 -11.29 -9.87
C TYR A 191 -0.53 -10.21 -9.24
N VAL A 192 -0.01 -10.50 -8.05
CA VAL A 192 0.88 -9.59 -7.32
C VAL A 192 2.25 -9.55 -8.02
N PRO A 193 2.80 -8.36 -8.32
CA PRO A 193 4.13 -8.25 -8.93
C PRO A 193 5.22 -8.78 -8.01
N ASP A 194 6.20 -9.46 -8.59
CA ASP A 194 7.47 -9.73 -7.91
C ASP A 194 8.23 -8.44 -7.59
N PRO A 195 9.12 -8.42 -6.58
CA PRO A 195 9.88 -7.22 -6.22
C PRO A 195 10.57 -6.53 -7.40
N ASN A 196 11.05 -7.30 -8.39
CA ASN A 196 11.69 -6.77 -9.59
C ASN A 196 10.73 -6.02 -10.53
N LYS A 197 9.46 -6.45 -10.61
CA LYS A 197 8.42 -5.83 -11.45
C LYS A 197 7.61 -4.77 -10.69
N ALA A 198 7.71 -4.75 -9.36
CA ALA A 198 7.01 -3.80 -8.50
C ALA A 198 7.52 -2.35 -8.71
N GLY A 199 8.80 -2.17 -8.99
CA GLY A 199 9.39 -0.83 -9.18
C GLY A 199 8.83 -0.06 -10.38
N ASP A 200 8.57 -0.75 -11.51
CA ASP A 200 8.00 -0.10 -12.69
C ASP A 200 6.53 0.31 -12.47
N LEU A 201 5.76 -0.53 -11.78
CA LEU A 201 4.40 -0.19 -11.37
C LEU A 201 4.38 0.98 -10.38
N GLU A 202 5.31 1.01 -9.43
CA GLU A 202 5.44 2.12 -8.47
C GLU A 202 5.72 3.44 -9.19
N LYS A 203 6.63 3.47 -10.17
CA LYS A 203 6.89 4.67 -10.98
C LYS A 203 5.66 5.12 -11.78
N LEU A 204 4.94 4.17 -12.38
CA LEU A 204 3.72 4.48 -13.14
C LEU A 204 2.64 5.06 -12.23
N ARG A 205 2.44 4.45 -11.06
CA ARG A 205 1.50 4.91 -10.03
C ARG A 205 1.91 6.29 -9.51
N GLU A 206 3.17 6.49 -9.14
CA GLU A 206 3.68 7.78 -8.66
C GLU A 206 3.48 8.87 -9.71
N LYS A 207 3.75 8.58 -11.00
CA LYS A 207 3.48 9.53 -12.08
C LYS A 207 2.00 9.89 -12.21
N ALA A 208 1.09 8.92 -12.08
CA ALA A 208 -0.35 9.17 -12.12
C ALA A 208 -0.81 10.03 -10.94
N LEU A 209 -0.38 9.68 -9.72
CA LEU A 209 -0.69 10.42 -8.49
C LEU A 209 -0.19 11.86 -8.54
N LEU A 210 1.04 12.07 -9.03
CA LEU A 210 1.61 13.41 -9.18
C LEU A 210 0.89 14.23 -10.24
N LYS A 211 0.45 13.61 -11.35
CA LYS A 211 -0.35 14.30 -12.36
C LYS A 211 -1.67 14.79 -11.75
N GLU A 212 -2.34 13.96 -10.96
CA GLU A 212 -3.57 14.34 -10.28
C GLU A 212 -3.33 15.42 -9.21
N PHE A 213 -2.21 15.35 -8.47
CA PHE A 213 -1.82 16.38 -7.51
C PHE A 213 -1.61 17.76 -8.16
N GLU A 214 -1.07 17.81 -9.39
CA GLU A 214 -0.96 19.07 -10.13
C GLU A 214 -2.32 19.73 -10.38
N GLU A 215 -3.37 18.94 -10.60
CA GLU A 215 -4.73 19.48 -10.74
C GLU A 215 -5.20 20.12 -9.42
N TYR A 216 -4.85 19.55 -8.27
CA TYR A 216 -5.22 20.09 -6.95
C TYR A 216 -4.49 21.39 -6.60
N LYS A 217 -3.28 21.60 -7.14
CA LYS A 217 -2.55 22.87 -7.01
C LYS A 217 -3.32 24.03 -7.67
N GLU A 218 -3.95 23.77 -8.81
CA GLU A 218 -4.69 24.78 -9.57
C GLU A 218 -6.09 25.10 -8.98
N VAL A 219 -6.66 24.21 -8.17
CA VAL A 219 -7.96 24.45 -7.53
C VAL A 219 -7.87 25.63 -6.55
N LYS A 220 -8.73 26.65 -6.72
CA LYS A 220 -8.76 27.84 -5.83
C LYS A 220 -9.65 27.70 -4.60
N LYS A 221 -10.53 26.68 -4.58
CA LYS A 221 -11.51 26.46 -3.52
C LYS A 221 -11.14 25.24 -2.68
N LYS A 222 -11.87 25.01 -1.58
CA LYS A 222 -11.71 23.78 -0.79
C LYS A 222 -12.01 22.53 -1.62
N LEU A 223 -11.16 21.52 -1.50
CA LEU A 223 -11.33 20.19 -2.09
C LEU A 223 -12.43 19.46 -1.30
N LYS A 224 -13.51 19.09 -1.98
CA LYS A 224 -14.62 18.35 -1.33
C LYS A 224 -14.42 16.85 -1.45
N VAL A 225 -14.03 16.41 -2.63
CA VAL A 225 -13.75 15.01 -2.99
C VAL A 225 -12.42 15.01 -3.72
N PHE A 226 -11.47 14.22 -3.25
CA PHE A 226 -10.12 14.14 -3.80
C PHE A 226 -9.50 12.80 -3.43
N ARG A 227 -8.47 12.40 -4.16
CA ARG A 227 -7.70 11.19 -3.93
C ARG A 227 -6.62 11.49 -2.90
N LEU A 228 -6.74 10.89 -1.72
CA LEU A 228 -5.84 11.17 -0.60
C LEU A 228 -4.40 10.77 -0.90
N GLU A 229 -4.21 9.67 -1.63
CA GLU A 229 -2.90 9.20 -2.07
C GLU A 229 -2.19 10.19 -3.01
N ALA A 230 -2.93 10.93 -3.84
CA ALA A 230 -2.34 11.95 -4.72
C ALA A 230 -1.79 13.13 -3.89
N VAL A 231 -2.52 13.55 -2.85
CA VAL A 231 -2.03 14.56 -1.89
C VAL A 231 -0.78 14.06 -1.18
N ARG A 232 -0.79 12.83 -0.64
CA ARG A 232 0.37 12.24 0.06
C ARG A 232 1.61 12.18 -0.85
N ALA A 233 1.44 11.76 -2.10
CA ALA A 233 2.52 11.71 -3.09
C ALA A 233 3.05 13.12 -3.43
N GLY A 234 2.15 14.08 -3.62
CA GLY A 234 2.47 15.47 -3.86
C GLY A 234 3.25 16.11 -2.72
N PHE A 235 2.80 15.92 -1.47
CA PHE A 235 3.47 16.45 -0.27
C PHE A 235 4.86 15.86 -0.10
N LYS A 236 5.00 14.55 -0.29
CA LYS A 236 6.30 13.87 -0.26
C LYS A 236 7.26 14.46 -1.29
N LYS A 237 6.81 14.68 -2.53
CA LYS A 237 7.63 15.27 -3.59
C LYS A 237 7.99 16.74 -3.30
N ALA A 238 6.99 17.56 -2.95
CA ALA A 238 7.19 18.96 -2.61
C ALA A 238 8.19 19.12 -1.45
N TRP A 239 8.13 18.23 -0.44
CA TRP A 239 9.10 18.22 0.64
C TRP A 239 10.52 17.92 0.18
N GLN A 240 10.70 16.92 -0.69
CA GLN A 240 12.00 16.56 -1.27
C GLN A 240 12.59 17.72 -2.09
N GLU A 241 11.73 18.45 -2.80
CA GLU A 241 12.08 19.63 -3.61
C GLU A 241 12.19 20.93 -2.79
N ARG A 242 11.92 20.87 -1.47
CA ARG A 242 11.87 22.01 -0.55
C ARG A 242 10.81 23.07 -0.90
N ASP A 243 9.78 22.68 -1.63
CA ASP A 243 8.62 23.52 -1.93
C ASP A 243 7.59 23.41 -0.80
N TYR A 244 7.95 23.96 0.36
CA TYR A 244 7.08 23.97 1.54
C TYR A 244 5.81 24.81 1.33
N ALA A 245 5.87 25.81 0.46
CA ALA A 245 4.74 26.68 0.14
C ALA A 245 3.61 25.89 -0.53
N VAL A 246 3.93 24.98 -1.45
CA VAL A 246 2.92 24.10 -2.08
C VAL A 246 2.24 23.19 -1.06
N ILE A 247 2.97 22.65 -0.08
CA ILE A 247 2.39 21.79 0.97
C ILE A 247 1.34 22.58 1.76
N VAL A 248 1.69 23.76 2.25
CA VAL A 248 0.78 24.61 3.04
C VAL A 248 -0.41 25.04 2.18
N ALA A 249 -0.17 25.54 0.97
CA ALA A 249 -1.22 26.03 0.09
C ALA A 249 -2.24 24.96 -0.31
N VAL A 250 -1.82 23.71 -0.49
CA VAL A 250 -2.74 22.61 -0.78
C VAL A 250 -3.40 22.09 0.49
N ALA A 251 -2.70 22.04 1.63
CA ALA A 251 -3.27 21.66 2.92
C ALA A 251 -4.43 22.57 3.34
N ASP A 252 -4.33 23.88 3.11
CA ASP A 252 -5.40 24.85 3.39
C ASP A 252 -6.69 24.61 2.60
N LYS A 253 -6.60 23.87 1.48
CA LYS A 253 -7.75 23.49 0.66
C LYS A 253 -8.40 22.19 1.14
N ILE A 254 -7.71 21.41 1.98
CA ILE A 254 -8.19 20.12 2.51
C ILE A 254 -9.11 20.39 3.71
N PRO A 255 -10.22 19.65 3.87
CA PRO A 255 -11.03 19.73 5.08
C PRO A 255 -10.21 19.36 6.33
N ASN A 256 -10.24 20.19 7.38
CA ASN A 256 -9.42 20.01 8.57
C ASN A 256 -9.55 18.62 9.20
N ASN A 257 -10.76 18.06 9.24
CA ASN A 257 -10.99 16.72 9.77
C ASN A 257 -10.18 15.66 8.99
N VAL A 258 -10.11 15.76 7.66
CA VAL A 258 -9.33 14.82 6.84
C VAL A 258 -7.82 15.03 7.04
N LEU A 259 -7.39 16.29 7.17
CA LEU A 259 -5.98 16.61 7.43
C LEU A 259 -5.52 16.07 8.79
N GLU A 260 -6.33 16.26 9.84
CA GLU A 260 -6.04 15.83 11.21
C GLU A 260 -6.13 14.30 11.39
N GLU A 261 -7.07 13.65 10.71
CA GLU A 261 -7.24 12.20 10.72
C GLU A 261 -6.12 11.46 9.94
N ASP A 262 -5.38 12.17 9.08
CA ASP A 262 -4.23 11.63 8.35
C ASP A 262 -2.90 12.04 8.99
N PRO A 263 -2.24 11.15 9.75
CA PRO A 263 -1.01 11.50 10.45
C PRO A 263 0.14 11.87 9.52
N LYS A 264 0.12 11.43 8.25
CA LYS A 264 1.16 11.76 7.27
C LYS A 264 0.96 13.17 6.76
N LEU A 265 -0.26 13.52 6.36
CA LEU A 265 -0.55 14.87 5.86
C LEU A 265 -0.35 15.91 6.95
N LEU A 266 -0.84 15.64 8.17
CA LEU A 266 -0.64 16.51 9.32
C LEU A 266 0.87 16.72 9.59
N MET A 267 1.64 15.63 9.60
CA MET A 267 3.10 15.71 9.77
C MET A 267 3.75 16.57 8.69
N TRP A 268 3.43 16.37 7.41
CA TRP A 268 4.00 17.17 6.33
C TRP A 268 3.64 18.64 6.45
N TYR A 269 2.39 18.93 6.79
CA TYR A 269 1.90 20.29 6.99
C TYR A 269 2.61 21.00 8.15
N ASP A 270 2.63 20.40 9.35
CA ASP A 270 3.27 20.99 10.54
C ASP A 270 4.76 21.29 10.29
N GLN A 271 5.45 20.37 9.62
CA GLN A 271 6.86 20.52 9.28
C GLN A 271 7.07 21.61 8.21
N ALA A 272 6.19 21.72 7.23
CA ALA A 272 6.26 22.77 6.21
C ALA A 272 6.01 24.16 6.81
N VAL A 273 5.01 24.30 7.69
CA VAL A 273 4.72 25.54 8.42
C VAL A 273 5.94 25.98 9.24
N THR A 274 6.54 25.07 9.99
CA THR A 274 7.76 25.35 10.79
C THR A 274 8.88 25.88 9.90
N ARG A 275 9.15 25.23 8.76
CA ARG A 275 10.21 25.64 7.82
C ARG A 275 9.94 26.97 7.13
N MET A 276 8.67 27.31 6.86
CA MET A 276 8.33 28.63 6.33
C MET A 276 8.44 29.74 7.38
N GLY A 277 8.16 29.43 8.65
CA GLY A 277 8.34 30.34 9.79
C GLY A 277 9.80 30.73 9.99
N ASP A 278 10.71 29.74 10.04
CA ASP A 278 12.15 29.95 10.21
C ASP A 278 12.78 30.78 9.06
N GLY A 279 12.21 30.69 7.84
CA GLY A 279 12.66 31.46 6.68
C GLY A 279 12.34 32.96 6.72
N ASN A 280 11.39 33.37 7.57
CA ASN A 280 10.98 34.78 7.71
C ASN A 280 11.81 35.52 8.78
N GLU A 281 12.35 34.81 9.78
CA GLU A 281 13.22 35.43 10.81
C GLU A 281 14.63 35.75 10.27
N GLY A 282 15.12 35.03 9.26
CA GLY A 282 16.42 35.28 8.61
C GLY A 282 16.44 36.42 7.58
N ARG A 283 15.30 37.09 7.33
CA ARG A 283 15.17 38.21 6.38
C ARG A 283 15.01 39.58 7.04
N LEU A 284 15.01 39.62 8.38
CA LEU A 284 14.91 40.83 9.19
C LEU A 284 16.22 41.15 9.95
N SER A 285 17.35 40.58 9.53
CA SER A 285 18.68 40.93 10.07
C SER A 285 19.62 41.45 8.98
#